data_AF-A0A942NB89-F1
#
_entry.id   AF-A0A942NB89-F1
#
_cell.length_a   1.000
_cell.length_b   1.000
_cell.length_c   1.000
_cell.angle_alpha   90.00
_cell.angle_beta   90.00
_cell.angle_gamma   90.00
#
_symmetry.space_group_name_H-M   'P 1'
#
loop_
_entity.id
_entity.type
_entity.pdbx_description
1 polymer ?
#
loop_
_entity_poly.entity_id
_entity_poly.type
_entity_poly.pdbx_seq_one_letter_code
_entity_poly.pdbx_strand_id
1 'polypeptide(L)'
;MLSNKIFKYSLLVSIVVLVSSCGDKGDDDLPRIDFENKLQLMELSKKVIGNDVVSAFGGFFDDTPGKKIAAVIETDENIDWGIKFVLLELQKGRLETIYQSRILPGSHRESFLDKIKFPSFVYELLYYNSQAYFIGSGGGEIYSYIVDFGNKEIYYAHLINEARKPISLFISANTTNKDIKNFFIQIFRKDYPGLKLTDQDVSLE
;
A
#
# COMPACT_ATOMS: atom_id res chain seq x y z
N MET A 1 77.88 49.67 16.61
CA MET A 1 78.61 49.19 15.41
C MET A 1 78.29 47.71 15.29
N LEU A 2 77.56 47.14 14.34
CA LEU A 2 77.05 47.47 13.00
C LEU A 2 75.57 47.01 12.95
N SER A 3 74.63 47.84 12.48
CA SER A 3 74.00 47.79 11.13
C SER A 3 72.89 46.73 10.97
N ASN A 4 71.77 46.93 10.28
CA ASN A 4 70.86 48.04 9.99
C ASN A 4 69.73 47.38 9.16
N LYS A 5 68.49 47.86 9.31
CA LYS A 5 67.41 47.82 8.30
C LYS A 5 66.82 46.46 7.91
N ILE A 6 65.51 46.28 8.17
CA ILE A 6 64.43 46.19 7.16
C ILE A 6 63.11 46.31 7.97
N PHE A 7 62.52 47.50 8.02
CA PHE A 7 61.42 47.98 7.16
C PHE A 7 60.09 47.23 7.37
N LYS A 8 59.18 47.94 8.06
CA LYS A 8 57.72 48.07 7.83
C LYS A 8 56.94 46.83 7.41
N TYR A 9 55.99 46.40 8.25
CA TYR A 9 54.56 46.23 7.93
C TYR A 9 53.84 46.03 9.28
N SER A 10 53.21 47.09 9.78
CA SER A 10 51.76 47.31 9.72
C SER A 10 50.97 46.39 10.65
N LEU A 11 50.63 46.97 11.81
CA LEU A 11 49.33 46.90 12.47
C LEU A 11 48.26 46.10 11.70
N LEU A 12 47.77 45.02 12.30
CA LEU A 12 46.35 44.69 12.26
C LEU A 12 45.99 43.72 13.39
N VAL A 13 45.40 44.32 14.41
CA VAL A 13 44.51 43.67 15.36
C VAL A 13 43.34 43.09 14.56
N SER A 14 43.19 41.78 14.54
CA SER A 14 41.94 41.11 14.15
C SER A 14 41.41 40.34 15.35
N ILE A 15 40.85 41.09 16.30
CA ILE A 15 39.67 40.66 17.06
C ILE A 15 38.48 40.79 16.09
N VAL A 16 37.40 40.02 16.32
CA VAL A 16 36.10 40.03 15.61
C VAL A 16 36.13 39.09 14.38
N VAL A 17 35.40 37.97 14.27
CA VAL A 17 34.19 37.43 14.93
C VAL A 17 34.37 35.91 15.01
N LEU A 18 34.14 35.29 16.18
CA LEU A 18 33.70 33.90 16.24
C LEU A 18 32.34 33.87 15.55
N VAL A 19 32.33 33.58 14.23
CA VAL A 19 31.10 33.33 13.50
C VAL A 19 30.46 32.18 14.25
N SER A 20 29.46 32.53 15.05
CA SER A 20 28.55 31.60 15.66
C SER A 20 27.83 31.01 14.46
N SER A 21 28.39 29.94 13.92
CA SER A 21 27.66 29.01 13.08
C SER A 21 26.64 28.36 14.01
N CYS A 22 25.59 29.14 14.34
CA CYS A 22 24.24 28.63 14.31
C CYS A 22 24.06 28.14 12.87
N GLY A 23 24.65 26.99 12.57
CA GLY A 23 24.11 26.14 11.54
C GLY A 23 22.72 25.86 12.05
N ASP A 24 21.73 26.52 11.44
CA ASP A 24 20.39 25.97 11.35
C ASP A 24 20.60 24.49 11.15
N LYS A 25 20.19 23.70 12.15
CA LYS A 25 19.99 22.28 11.94
C LYS A 25 18.97 22.27 10.82
N GLY A 26 19.47 22.11 9.60
CA GLY A 26 18.67 22.18 8.40
C GLY A 26 17.43 21.37 8.69
N ASP A 27 16.28 21.98 8.43
CA ASP A 27 15.03 21.27 8.31
C ASP A 27 15.36 19.91 7.71
N ASP A 28 15.20 18.83 8.50
CA ASP A 28 15.42 17.46 8.02
C ASP A 28 14.57 17.38 6.75
N ASP A 29 15.25 17.41 5.60
CA ASP A 29 14.62 17.59 4.30
C ASP A 29 13.62 16.44 4.18
N LEU A 30 12.34 16.77 4.38
CA LEU A 30 11.27 15.79 4.52
C LEU A 30 11.43 14.81 3.35
N PRO A 31 11.53 13.49 3.59
CA PRO A 31 11.88 12.56 2.53
C PRO A 31 10.93 12.81 1.36
N ARG A 32 11.47 13.30 0.24
CA ARG A 32 10.65 13.61 -0.92
C ARG A 32 10.14 12.28 -1.48
N ILE A 33 8.89 11.96 -1.14
CA ILE A 33 8.24 10.73 -1.56
C ILE A 33 7.81 10.91 -3.03
N ASP A 34 8.37 10.10 -3.92
CA ASP A 34 7.86 9.94 -5.27
C ASP A 34 6.76 8.87 -5.25
N PHE A 35 5.51 9.33 -5.20
CA PHE A 35 4.33 8.48 -5.15
C PHE A 35 4.08 7.66 -6.43
N GLU A 36 4.85 7.85 -7.50
CA GLU A 36 4.78 7.03 -8.70
C GLU A 36 5.87 5.95 -8.75
N ASN A 37 6.91 6.06 -7.90
CA ASN A 37 8.01 5.10 -7.84
C ASN A 37 7.69 3.91 -6.93
N LYS A 38 7.09 2.86 -7.48
CA LYS A 38 6.70 1.64 -6.73
C LYS A 38 7.85 1.02 -5.91
N LEU A 39 9.08 1.03 -6.42
CA LEU A 39 10.24 0.48 -5.69
C LEU A 39 10.56 1.33 -4.45
N GLN A 40 10.60 2.65 -4.60
CA GLN A 40 10.81 3.56 -3.47
C GLN A 40 9.71 3.40 -2.42
N LEU A 41 8.45 3.32 -2.86
CA LEU A 41 7.30 3.16 -1.95
C LEU A 41 7.35 1.83 -1.19
N MET A 42 7.77 0.75 -1.85
CA MET A 42 7.96 -0.55 -1.21
C MET A 42 9.08 -0.49 -0.16
N GLU A 43 10.22 0.12 -0.48
CA GLU A 43 11.33 0.30 0.47
C GLU A 43 10.94 1.16 1.67
N LEU A 44 10.22 2.26 1.45
CA LEU A 44 9.70 3.11 2.53
C LEU A 44 8.73 2.34 3.42
N SER A 45 7.82 1.58 2.82
CA SER A 45 6.86 0.75 3.54
C SER A 45 7.57 -0.32 4.39
N LYS A 46 8.61 -0.96 3.84
CA LYS A 46 9.42 -1.95 4.58
C LYS A 46 10.11 -1.38 5.81
N LYS A 47 10.57 -0.12 5.75
CA LYS A 47 11.18 0.56 6.90
C LYS A 47 10.20 0.81 8.05
N VAL A 48 8.91 0.96 7.75
CA VAL A 48 7.86 1.24 8.74
C VAL A 48 7.23 -0.05 9.25
N ILE A 49 6.94 -0.99 8.35
CA ILE A 49 6.12 -2.17 8.61
C ILE A 49 6.97 -3.42 8.87
N GLY A 50 8.06 -3.61 8.12
CA GLY A 50 8.85 -4.84 8.11
C GLY A 50 9.06 -5.42 6.70
N ASN A 51 9.85 -6.48 6.60
CA ASN A 51 10.28 -7.03 5.30
C ASN A 51 9.19 -7.79 4.54
N ASP A 52 8.09 -8.11 5.21
CA ASP A 52 6.95 -8.88 4.68
C ASP A 52 6.06 -8.07 3.72
N VAL A 53 6.37 -6.79 3.53
CA VAL A 53 5.74 -5.96 2.50
C VAL A 53 6.10 -6.49 1.11
N VAL A 54 5.09 -6.91 0.36
CA VAL A 54 5.21 -7.48 -0.98
C VAL A 54 4.90 -6.47 -2.09
N SER A 55 4.13 -5.42 -1.78
CA SER A 55 3.78 -4.39 -2.75
C SER A 55 3.43 -3.06 -2.08
N ALA A 56 3.56 -1.96 -2.81
CA ALA A 56 3.17 -0.64 -2.35
C ALA A 56 2.74 0.26 -3.51
N PHE A 57 1.72 1.09 -3.26
CA PHE A 57 1.11 1.98 -4.24
C PHE A 57 0.94 3.38 -3.65
N GLY A 58 1.28 4.41 -4.40
CA GLY A 58 1.04 5.81 -4.03
C GLY A 58 -0.26 6.30 -4.64
N GLY A 59 -1.04 7.07 -3.88
CA GLY A 59 -2.36 7.47 -4.35
C GLY A 59 -3.17 8.30 -3.36
N PHE A 60 -4.35 8.72 -3.77
CA PHE A 60 -5.35 9.31 -2.88
C PHE A 60 -6.27 8.19 -2.46
N PHE A 61 -6.12 7.66 -1.24
CA PHE A 61 -6.81 6.44 -0.80
C PHE A 61 -7.96 6.67 0.20
N ASP A 62 -8.21 7.92 0.56
CA ASP A 62 -9.31 8.32 1.41
C ASP A 62 -9.77 9.75 1.04
N ASP A 63 -10.73 10.29 1.79
CA ASP A 63 -11.31 11.60 1.57
C ASP A 63 -10.47 12.77 2.12
N THR A 64 -9.34 12.48 2.76
CA THR A 64 -8.47 13.51 3.32
C THR A 64 -7.44 14.00 2.30
N PRO A 65 -7.00 15.27 2.37
CA PRO A 65 -6.02 15.79 1.44
C PRO A 65 -4.67 15.08 1.55
N GLY A 66 -4.04 14.85 0.39
CA GLY A 66 -2.66 14.35 0.31
C GLY A 66 -2.57 12.90 -0.15
N LYS A 67 -1.45 12.60 -0.82
CA LYS A 67 -1.14 11.24 -1.25
C LYS A 67 -0.67 10.41 -0.06
N LYS A 68 -1.05 9.13 -0.08
CA LYS A 68 -0.71 8.10 0.91
C LYS A 68 -0.10 6.90 0.23
N ILE A 69 0.40 5.97 1.03
CA ILE A 69 0.97 4.71 0.54
C ILE A 69 0.08 3.56 1.00
N ALA A 70 -0.57 2.88 0.07
CA ALA A 70 -1.23 1.60 0.31
C ALA A 70 -0.20 0.49 0.14
N ALA A 71 0.14 -0.19 1.23
CA ALA A 71 1.07 -1.31 1.27
C ALA A 71 0.32 -2.64 1.44
N VAL A 72 0.88 -3.70 0.89
CA VAL A 72 0.38 -5.07 1.04
C VAL A 72 1.45 -5.92 1.70
N ILE A 73 1.03 -6.69 2.69
CA ILE A 73 1.86 -7.61 3.46
C ILE A 73 1.38 -9.03 3.15
N GLU A 74 2.30 -9.95 2.93
CA GLU A 74 2.03 -11.40 2.97
C GLU A 74 2.67 -11.96 4.24
N THR A 75 1.89 -12.61 5.09
CA THR A 75 2.33 -13.01 6.44
C THR A 75 1.82 -14.40 6.80
N ASP A 76 2.59 -15.10 7.63
CA ASP A 76 2.28 -16.41 8.22
C ASP A 76 2.16 -16.34 9.75
N GLU A 77 1.92 -15.13 10.29
CA GLU A 77 1.78 -14.91 11.73
C GLU A 77 0.64 -15.75 12.34
N ASN A 78 0.95 -16.43 13.45
CA ASN A 78 -0.02 -17.09 14.33
C ASN A 78 -0.91 -18.17 13.65
N ILE A 79 -0.32 -19.01 12.79
CA ILE A 79 -0.97 -20.16 12.10
C ILE A 79 -1.81 -19.72 10.88
N ASP A 80 -2.13 -18.44 10.74
CA ASP A 80 -2.92 -17.91 9.63
C ASP A 80 -2.00 -17.32 8.54
N TRP A 81 -1.83 -18.06 7.44
CA TRP A 81 -1.18 -17.54 6.24
C TRP A 81 -2.15 -16.72 5.39
N GLY A 82 -1.75 -15.52 4.99
CA GLY A 82 -2.58 -14.68 4.13
C GLY A 82 -1.99 -13.31 3.83
N ILE A 83 -2.88 -12.40 3.43
CA ILE A 83 -2.54 -11.03 3.04
C ILE A 83 -3.18 -10.00 3.98
N LYS A 84 -2.45 -8.91 4.26
CA LYS A 84 -2.94 -7.71 4.96
C LYS A 84 -2.77 -6.48 4.08
N PHE A 85 -3.66 -5.52 4.24
CA PHE A 85 -3.60 -4.21 3.58
C PHE A 85 -3.36 -3.12 4.63
N VAL A 86 -2.39 -2.25 4.36
CA VAL A 86 -1.95 -1.19 5.28
C VAL A 86 -1.96 0.15 4.56
N LEU A 87 -2.40 1.20 5.26
CA LEU A 87 -2.30 2.57 4.76
C LEU A 87 -1.30 3.36 5.60
N LEU A 88 -0.32 3.96 4.92
CA LEU A 88 0.68 4.83 5.53
C LEU A 88 0.45 6.28 5.11
N GLU A 89 0.66 7.19 6.05
CA GLU A 89 0.58 8.63 5.84
C GLU A 89 1.81 9.35 6.40
N LEU A 90 2.29 10.38 5.69
CA LEU A 90 3.39 11.22 6.17
C LEU A 90 2.83 12.24 7.16
N GLN A 91 3.04 12.00 8.45
CA GLN A 91 2.65 12.90 9.53
C GLN A 91 3.89 13.47 10.22
N LYS A 92 4.00 14.80 10.28
CA LYS A 92 5.11 15.51 10.97
C LYS A 92 6.51 14.98 10.56
N GLY A 93 6.67 14.65 9.28
CA GLY A 93 7.91 14.15 8.71
C GLY A 93 8.23 12.68 8.95
N ARG A 94 7.28 11.90 9.45
CA ARG A 94 7.42 10.45 9.60
C ARG A 94 6.26 9.75 8.93
N LEU A 95 6.56 8.64 8.26
CA LEU A 95 5.52 7.76 7.75
C LEU A 95 4.96 6.94 8.91
N GLU A 96 3.66 7.01 9.11
CA GLU A 96 2.95 6.31 10.18
C GLU A 96 1.82 5.44 9.59
N THR A 97 1.58 4.30 10.22
CA THR A 97 0.45 3.42 9.88
C THR A 97 -0.84 3.99 10.45
N ILE A 98 -1.79 4.33 9.58
CA ILE A 98 -3.09 4.90 9.98
C ILE A 98 -4.25 3.90 9.83
N TYR A 99 -4.04 2.81 9.09
CA TYR A 99 -4.98 1.70 8.97
C TYR A 99 -4.24 0.40 8.68
N GLN A 100 -4.76 -0.71 9.21
CA GLN A 100 -4.34 -2.06 8.88
C GLN A 100 -5.56 -2.99 8.90
N SER A 101 -5.70 -3.83 7.87
CA SER A 101 -6.74 -4.86 7.83
C SER A 101 -6.41 -6.05 8.73
N ARG A 102 -7.40 -6.89 8.99
CA ARG A 102 -7.17 -8.28 9.42
C ARG A 102 -6.43 -9.07 8.33
N ILE A 103 -5.90 -10.25 8.68
CA ILE A 103 -5.40 -11.22 7.70
C ILE A 103 -6.59 -11.71 6.88
N LEU A 104 -6.42 -11.76 5.56
CA LEU A 104 -7.39 -12.24 4.59
C LEU A 104 -6.80 -13.40 3.80
N PRO A 105 -7.61 -14.40 3.40
CA PRO A 105 -7.17 -15.45 2.50
C PRO A 105 -6.61 -14.88 1.20
N GLY A 106 -5.43 -15.34 0.80
CA GLY A 106 -4.76 -14.89 -0.41
C GLY A 106 -3.24 -14.98 -0.30
N SER A 107 -2.58 -14.91 -1.45
CA SER A 107 -1.12 -14.87 -1.59
C SER A 107 -0.72 -13.72 -2.49
N HIS A 108 0.51 -13.22 -2.34
CA HIS A 108 1.06 -12.32 -3.35
C HIS A 108 1.43 -13.06 -4.65
N ARG A 109 1.87 -14.31 -4.54
CA ARG A 109 2.33 -15.09 -5.69
C ARG A 109 1.20 -15.22 -6.71
N GLU A 110 1.50 -14.85 -7.96
CA GLU A 110 0.58 -14.93 -9.11
C GLU A 110 -0.69 -14.06 -9.00
N SER A 111 -0.84 -13.30 -7.92
CA SER A 111 -1.96 -12.38 -7.74
C SER A 111 -1.89 -11.15 -8.65
N PHE A 112 -3.05 -10.55 -8.91
CA PHE A 112 -3.19 -9.23 -9.49
C PHE A 112 -3.44 -8.21 -8.38
N LEU A 113 -2.61 -7.18 -8.32
CA LEU A 113 -2.81 -6.02 -7.47
C LEU A 113 -2.69 -4.74 -8.27
N ASP A 114 -3.69 -3.88 -8.17
CA ASP A 114 -3.63 -2.55 -8.76
C ASP A 114 -4.53 -1.54 -8.04
N LYS A 115 -4.31 -0.25 -8.29
CA LYS A 115 -5.24 0.80 -7.89
C LYS A 115 -6.44 0.79 -8.84
N ILE A 116 -7.63 1.05 -8.30
CA ILE A 116 -8.85 1.22 -9.08
C ILE A 116 -9.59 2.47 -8.63
N LYS A 117 -10.28 3.15 -9.56
CA LYS A 117 -11.13 4.29 -9.26
C LYS A 117 -12.51 4.09 -9.85
N PHE A 118 -13.52 4.18 -8.99
CA PHE A 118 -14.93 4.13 -9.39
C PHE A 118 -15.53 5.54 -9.41
N PRO A 119 -16.51 5.82 -10.30
CA PRO A 119 -17.17 7.12 -10.35
C PRO A 119 -17.82 7.54 -9.02
N SER A 120 -18.31 6.58 -8.22
CA SER A 120 -18.93 6.86 -6.93
C SER A 120 -17.95 7.24 -5.81
N PHE A 121 -16.63 7.25 -6.07
CA PHE A 121 -15.60 7.55 -5.08
C PHE A 121 -14.74 8.73 -5.54
N VAL A 122 -14.48 9.67 -4.62
CA VAL A 122 -13.59 10.82 -4.89
C VAL A 122 -12.10 10.45 -4.77
N TYR A 123 -11.81 9.28 -4.20
CA TYR A 123 -10.49 8.69 -4.01
C TYR A 123 -10.35 7.36 -4.78
N GLU A 124 -9.13 6.84 -4.82
CA GLU A 124 -8.74 5.53 -5.36
C GLU A 124 -8.94 4.44 -4.30
N LEU A 125 -9.27 3.24 -4.75
CA LEU A 125 -9.32 2.02 -3.93
C LEU A 125 -8.17 1.10 -4.35
N LEU A 126 -7.86 0.09 -3.54
CA LEU A 126 -6.93 -0.96 -3.92
C LEU A 126 -7.69 -2.22 -4.32
N TYR A 127 -7.39 -2.77 -5.49
CA TYR A 127 -7.95 -4.03 -5.98
C TYR A 127 -6.95 -5.16 -5.85
N TYR A 128 -7.39 -6.28 -5.30
CA TYR A 128 -6.67 -7.54 -5.21
C TYR A 128 -7.48 -8.67 -5.85
N ASN A 129 -6.80 -9.54 -6.57
CA ASN A 129 -7.33 -10.81 -7.07
C ASN A 129 -6.25 -11.87 -6.99
N SER A 130 -6.51 -13.02 -6.37
CA SER A 130 -5.51 -14.07 -6.22
C SER A 130 -5.11 -14.75 -7.55
N GLN A 131 -5.86 -14.53 -8.63
CA GLN A 131 -5.80 -15.15 -9.97
C GLN A 131 -5.87 -16.68 -10.01
N ALA A 132 -5.04 -17.37 -9.24
CA ALA A 132 -4.92 -18.81 -9.24
C ALA A 132 -4.67 -19.35 -7.82
N TYR A 133 -5.45 -20.37 -7.46
CA TYR A 133 -5.21 -21.41 -6.45
C TYR A 133 -4.41 -21.00 -5.21
N PHE A 134 -5.13 -20.65 -4.14
CA PHE A 134 -4.54 -20.64 -2.81
C PHE A 134 -4.06 -22.05 -2.46
N ILE A 135 -2.75 -22.21 -2.16
CA ILE A 135 -2.18 -23.51 -1.80
C ILE A 135 -2.87 -24.01 -0.53
N GLY A 136 -3.64 -25.09 -0.65
CA GLY A 136 -4.40 -25.69 0.46
C GLY A 136 -5.90 -25.86 0.18
N SER A 137 -6.48 -25.11 -0.76
CA SER A 137 -7.86 -25.33 -1.20
C SER A 137 -7.90 -26.50 -2.19
N GLY A 138 -8.69 -27.54 -1.93
CA GLY A 138 -8.83 -28.72 -2.80
C GLY A 138 -9.41 -28.45 -4.21
N GLY A 139 -9.48 -27.20 -4.67
CA GLY A 139 -10.10 -26.78 -5.93
C GLY A 139 -9.88 -25.30 -6.28
N GLY A 140 -10.35 -24.90 -7.47
CA GLY A 140 -10.08 -23.61 -8.11
C GLY A 140 -10.83 -22.44 -7.49
N GLU A 141 -10.40 -22.04 -6.30
CA GLU A 141 -10.87 -20.84 -5.60
C GLU A 141 -10.10 -19.59 -6.05
N ILE A 142 -10.83 -18.48 -6.20
CA ILE A 142 -10.23 -17.15 -6.43
C ILE A 142 -10.83 -16.16 -5.44
N TYR A 143 -9.97 -15.64 -4.56
CA TYR A 143 -10.31 -14.58 -3.62
C TYR A 143 -10.04 -13.23 -4.25
N SER A 144 -11.02 -12.33 -4.18
CA SER A 144 -10.88 -10.98 -4.72
C SER A 144 -11.40 -9.94 -3.72
N TYR A 145 -10.62 -8.88 -3.54
CA TYR A 145 -10.92 -7.81 -2.59
C TYR A 145 -10.84 -6.44 -3.26
N ILE A 146 -11.76 -5.55 -2.88
CA ILE A 146 -11.61 -4.11 -3.08
C ILE A 146 -11.50 -3.49 -1.69
N VAL A 147 -10.37 -2.84 -1.43
CA VAL A 147 -10.06 -2.23 -0.15
C VAL A 147 -10.35 -0.74 -0.23
N ASP A 148 -11.30 -0.31 0.58
CA ASP A 148 -11.67 1.07 0.78
C ASP A 148 -11.11 1.56 2.11
N PHE A 149 -9.97 2.25 2.04
CA PHE A 149 -9.34 2.79 3.25
C PHE A 149 -10.10 3.99 3.83
N GLY A 150 -10.81 4.75 3.00
CA GLY A 150 -11.60 5.90 3.43
C GLY A 150 -12.76 5.50 4.34
N ASN A 151 -13.53 4.51 3.93
CA ASN A 151 -14.61 3.95 4.76
C ASN A 151 -14.14 2.83 5.71
N LYS A 152 -12.87 2.41 5.61
CA LYS A 152 -12.30 1.28 6.36
C LYS A 152 -13.04 -0.03 6.10
N GLU A 153 -13.53 -0.20 4.87
CA GLU A 153 -14.29 -1.35 4.43
C GLU A 153 -13.48 -2.21 3.44
N ILE A 154 -13.76 -3.52 3.45
CA ILE A 154 -13.24 -4.44 2.45
C ILE A 154 -14.42 -5.15 1.81
N TYR A 155 -14.57 -4.94 0.52
CA TYR A 155 -15.56 -5.64 -0.30
C TYR A 155 -14.93 -6.91 -0.85
N TYR A 156 -15.66 -8.01 -0.80
CA TYR A 156 -15.11 -9.34 -1.04
C TYR A 156 -15.96 -10.09 -2.05
N ALA A 157 -15.28 -10.76 -2.97
CA ALA A 157 -15.87 -11.72 -3.89
C ALA A 157 -15.02 -13.00 -3.93
N HIS A 158 -15.71 -14.13 -4.03
CA HIS A 158 -15.09 -15.46 -4.04
C HIS A 158 -15.66 -16.28 -5.18
N LEU A 159 -14.80 -16.63 -6.13
CA LEU A 159 -15.14 -17.55 -7.19
C LEU A 159 -14.77 -18.97 -6.77
N ILE A 160 -15.72 -19.89 -6.94
CA ILE A 160 -15.54 -21.30 -6.62
C ILE A 160 -15.72 -22.12 -7.89
N ASN A 161 -14.69 -22.88 -8.25
CA ASN A 161 -14.71 -23.82 -9.36
C ASN A 161 -14.54 -25.26 -8.85
N GLU A 162 -15.66 -25.92 -8.59
CA GLU A 162 -15.73 -27.32 -8.17
C GLU A 162 -16.04 -28.27 -9.33
N ALA A 163 -15.44 -29.46 -9.30
CA ALA A 163 -15.76 -30.50 -10.25
C ALA A 163 -17.26 -30.85 -10.21
N ARG A 164 -17.89 -30.89 -11.39
CA ARG A 164 -19.31 -31.28 -11.57
C ARG A 164 -20.34 -30.31 -10.97
N LYS A 165 -19.93 -29.14 -10.47
CA LYS A 165 -20.84 -28.03 -10.13
C LYS A 165 -20.66 -26.86 -11.12
N PRO A 166 -21.68 -26.02 -11.31
CA PRO A 166 -21.50 -24.75 -12.01
C PRO A 166 -20.51 -23.86 -11.25
N ILE A 167 -19.67 -23.13 -11.98
CA ILE A 167 -18.81 -22.10 -11.39
C ILE A 167 -19.71 -21.07 -10.71
N SER A 168 -19.44 -20.80 -9.45
CA SER A 168 -20.22 -19.85 -8.64
C SER A 168 -19.37 -18.69 -8.17
N LEU A 169 -20.00 -17.51 -8.10
CA LEU A 169 -19.40 -16.30 -7.54
C LEU A 169 -20.24 -15.85 -6.34
N PHE A 170 -19.62 -15.88 -5.18
CA PHE A 170 -20.12 -15.22 -3.98
C PHE A 170 -19.66 -13.76 -3.96
N ILE A 171 -20.50 -12.84 -3.49
CA ILE A 171 -20.15 -11.44 -3.23
C ILE A 171 -20.68 -11.10 -1.84
N SER A 172 -19.82 -10.56 -0.99
CA SER A 172 -20.14 -10.26 0.41
C SER A 172 -21.30 -9.28 0.56
N ALA A 173 -22.11 -9.48 1.60
CA ALA A 173 -23.34 -8.71 1.83
C ALA A 173 -23.11 -7.19 2.02
N ASN A 174 -21.93 -6.78 2.50
CA ASN A 174 -21.57 -5.38 2.63
C ASN A 174 -21.33 -4.68 1.28
N THR A 175 -21.22 -5.42 0.17
CA THR A 175 -21.04 -4.88 -1.18
C THR A 175 -22.38 -4.35 -1.75
N THR A 176 -22.88 -3.27 -1.14
CA THR A 176 -24.15 -2.63 -1.53
C THR A 176 -23.99 -1.62 -2.66
N ASN A 177 -22.78 -1.06 -2.84
CA ASN A 177 -22.45 -0.17 -3.94
C ASN A 177 -22.53 -0.92 -5.29
N LYS A 178 -23.34 -0.39 -6.22
CA LYS A 178 -23.60 -1.01 -7.53
C LYS A 178 -22.36 -1.07 -8.42
N ASP A 179 -21.49 -0.06 -8.39
CA ASP A 179 -20.29 0.00 -9.23
C ASP A 179 -19.32 -1.12 -8.84
N ILE A 180 -19.10 -1.29 -7.53
CA ILE A 180 -18.25 -2.35 -6.96
C ILE A 180 -18.83 -3.73 -7.27
N LYS A 181 -20.14 -3.91 -7.01
CA LYS A 181 -20.81 -5.19 -7.30
C LYS A 181 -20.73 -5.56 -8.78
N ASN A 182 -21.01 -4.59 -9.66
CA ASN A 182 -20.93 -4.80 -11.10
C ASN A 182 -19.51 -5.10 -11.56
N PHE A 183 -18.52 -4.43 -10.98
CA PHE A 183 -17.11 -4.69 -11.29
C PHE A 183 -16.72 -6.14 -10.98
N PHE A 184 -17.02 -6.66 -9.79
CA PHE A 184 -16.76 -8.07 -9.48
C PHE A 184 -17.45 -9.01 -10.47
N ILE A 185 -18.73 -8.76 -10.77
CA ILE A 185 -19.47 -9.60 -11.72
C ILE A 185 -18.81 -9.57 -13.11
N GLN A 186 -18.43 -8.38 -13.59
CA GLN A 186 -17.88 -8.21 -14.94
C GLN A 186 -16.49 -8.82 -15.07
N ILE A 187 -15.61 -8.62 -14.08
CA ILE A 187 -14.24 -9.13 -14.14
C ILE A 187 -14.23 -10.66 -14.19
N PHE A 188 -15.04 -11.31 -13.35
CA PHE A 188 -15.13 -12.77 -13.38
C PHE A 188 -15.90 -13.29 -14.59
N ARG A 189 -16.95 -12.61 -15.07
CA ARG A 189 -17.69 -13.05 -16.28
C ARG A 189 -16.86 -13.00 -17.55
N LYS A 190 -15.82 -12.17 -17.60
CA LYS A 190 -14.89 -12.13 -18.73
C LYS A 190 -14.24 -13.49 -18.94
N ASP A 191 -13.80 -14.12 -17.86
CA ASP A 191 -13.09 -15.40 -17.89
C ASP A 191 -14.05 -16.60 -17.67
N TYR A 192 -15.17 -16.37 -16.99
CA TYR A 192 -16.20 -17.37 -16.67
C TYR A 192 -17.62 -16.89 -17.07
N PRO A 193 -17.96 -16.83 -18.37
CA PRO A 193 -19.23 -16.26 -18.84
C PRO A 193 -20.49 -16.94 -18.27
N GLY A 194 -20.39 -18.23 -17.93
CA GLY A 194 -21.49 -19.03 -17.39
C GLY A 194 -21.60 -19.04 -15.87
N LEU A 195 -20.84 -18.20 -15.14
CA LEU A 195 -20.86 -18.20 -13.68
C LEU A 195 -22.25 -17.88 -13.13
N LYS A 196 -22.59 -18.48 -12.00
CA LYS A 196 -23.83 -18.21 -11.25
C LYS A 196 -23.52 -17.44 -9.97
N LEU A 197 -24.35 -16.46 -9.64
CA LEU A 197 -24.25 -15.79 -8.35
C LEU A 197 -24.83 -16.70 -7.25
N THR A 198 -24.17 -16.73 -6.10
CA THR A 198 -24.62 -17.43 -4.89
C THR A 198 -24.65 -16.47 -3.71
N ASP A 199 -25.59 -16.69 -2.79
CA ASP A 199 -25.71 -15.92 -1.55
C ASP A 199 -24.92 -16.55 -0.39
N GLN A 200 -24.41 -17.77 -0.57
CA GLN A 200 -23.62 -18.50 0.41
C GLN A 200 -22.17 -18.57 -0.03
N ASP A 201 -21.27 -18.14 0.86
CA ASP A 201 -19.85 -18.42 0.73
C ASP A 201 -19.58 -19.86 1.15
N VAL A 202 -18.72 -20.55 0.42
CA VAL A 202 -18.34 -21.93 0.70
C VAL A 202 -16.83 -21.99 0.67
N SER A 203 -16.23 -22.51 1.74
CA SER A 203 -14.83 -22.92 1.73
C SER A 203 -14.80 -24.36 1.24
N LEU A 204 -13.92 -24.68 0.28
CA LEU A 204 -13.62 -26.07 0.00
C LEU A 204 -12.86 -26.64 1.22
N GLU A 205 -13.47 -27.59 1.91
CA GLU A 205 -12.82 -28.42 2.96
C GLU A 205 -11.77 -29.35 2.36
#